data_AF-A0A960XYR0-F1
#
_entry.id   AF-A0A960XYR0-F1
#
_cell.length_a   1.000
_cell.length_b   1.000
_cell.length_c   1.000
_cell.angle_alpha   90.00
_cell.angle_beta   90.00
_cell.angle_gamma   90.00
#
_symmetry.space_group_name_H-M   'P 1'
#
loop_
_entity.id
_entity.type
_entity.pdbx_description
1 polymer ?
#
loop_
_entity_poly.entity_id
_entity_poly.type
_entity_poly.pdbx_seq_one_letter_code
_entity_poly.pdbx_strand_id
1 'polypeptide(L)'
;MKSTLVRRGLTSLARLMGLHPDVSRLISGGFRLTNPSSALFPAENLPLASRVIASGMWNYCFFQFYRNFAGPYWVERQYNPEDPSFIPRAGSMLSLNLTHRNWLGIRGPNTPSFALIDPAGALSPVIGYYSIELALWKSGRIYLPARGQVKVDQTLNEDLPLPITTYSRDDIRVTWKVCGSPREDGTILSEVEWEAGSQGWEIIIGVRPFNPEGAALIHDLKFSPDRHGGNVVVNGKEEIGLLDTPDLVVCSSLERGDAYFNRTMVGEINCPYGIATGAFHYRLKGKGRIRF
;
A
#
# COMPACT_ATOMS: atom_id res chain seq x y z
N MET A 1 40.53 -0.32 -22.79
CA MET A 1 39.83 -1.30 -23.66
C MET A 1 38.49 -1.79 -23.10
N LYS A 2 38.36 -2.12 -21.80
CA LYS A 2 37.06 -2.57 -21.23
C LYS A 2 35.93 -1.51 -21.28
N SER A 3 36.23 -0.22 -21.08
CA SER A 3 35.19 0.84 -21.06
C SER A 3 34.58 1.16 -22.44
N THR A 4 35.35 0.99 -23.53
CA THR A 4 34.88 1.29 -24.89
C THR A 4 33.91 0.24 -25.41
N LEU A 5 34.13 -1.04 -25.05
CA LEU A 5 33.23 -2.15 -25.39
C LEU A 5 31.91 -2.05 -24.62
N VAL A 6 31.97 -1.74 -23.32
CA VAL A 6 30.77 -1.51 -22.48
C VAL A 6 29.95 -0.34 -23.02
N ARG A 7 30.60 0.76 -23.41
CA ARG A 7 29.94 1.94 -23.98
C ARG A 7 29.30 1.65 -25.33
N ARG A 8 29.95 0.87 -26.20
CA ARG A 8 29.35 0.41 -27.46
C ARG A 8 28.15 -0.51 -27.22
N GLY A 9 28.24 -1.45 -26.28
CA GLY A 9 27.13 -2.34 -25.91
C GLY A 9 25.90 -1.60 -25.39
N LEU A 10 26.10 -0.63 -24.48
CA LEU A 10 25.03 0.23 -23.96
C LEU A 10 24.37 1.10 -25.04
N THR A 11 25.14 1.60 -26.01
CA THR A 11 24.60 2.44 -27.09
C THR A 11 23.78 1.61 -28.09
N SER A 12 24.25 0.39 -28.39
CA SER A 12 23.52 -0.56 -29.24
C SER A 12 22.24 -1.05 -28.58
N LEU A 13 22.29 -1.36 -27.28
CA LEU A 13 21.12 -1.76 -26.50
C LEU A 13 20.10 -0.62 -26.37
N ALA A 14 20.56 0.62 -26.13
CA ALA A 14 19.69 1.79 -26.05
C ALA A 14 18.95 2.07 -27.37
N ARG A 15 19.62 1.89 -28.52
CA ARG A 15 18.96 1.97 -29.83
C ARG A 15 17.98 0.83 -30.06
N LEU A 16 18.33 -0.40 -29.66
CA LEU A 16 17.44 -1.56 -29.77
C LEU A 16 16.16 -1.36 -28.94
N MET A 17 16.26 -0.69 -27.80
CA MET A 17 15.14 -0.34 -26.92
C MET A 17 14.41 0.95 -27.33
N GLY A 18 14.79 1.59 -28.44
CA GLY A 18 14.15 2.82 -28.92
C GLY A 18 14.36 4.04 -28.02
N LEU A 19 15.38 4.04 -27.15
CA LEU A 19 15.65 5.17 -26.26
C LEU A 19 16.15 6.38 -27.04
N HIS A 20 15.72 7.58 -26.64
CA HIS A 20 16.19 8.83 -27.24
C HIS A 20 17.73 8.93 -27.16
N PRO A 21 18.43 9.40 -28.22
CA PRO A 21 19.90 9.37 -28.29
C PRO A 21 20.62 10.00 -27.09
N ASP A 22 20.00 11.01 -26.47
CA ASP A 22 20.60 11.73 -25.35
C ASP A 22 20.39 11.09 -23.98
N VAL A 23 19.55 10.05 -23.83
CA VAL A 23 19.24 9.43 -22.52
C VAL A 23 20.52 9.01 -21.79
N SER A 24 21.41 8.30 -22.48
CA SER A 24 22.70 7.88 -21.91
C SER A 24 23.59 9.06 -21.49
N ARG A 25 23.55 10.17 -22.23
CA ARG A 25 24.34 11.37 -21.95
C ARG A 25 23.78 12.11 -20.74
N LEU A 26 22.47 12.25 -20.66
CA LEU A 26 21.76 12.86 -19.52
C LEU A 26 22.02 12.08 -18.24
N ILE A 27 21.87 10.75 -18.26
CA ILE A 27 22.15 9.89 -17.09
C ILE A 27 23.62 10.03 -16.67
N SER A 28 24.57 9.87 -17.60
CA SER A 28 26.00 9.97 -17.29
C SER A 28 26.43 11.38 -16.86
N GLY A 29 25.79 12.42 -17.39
CA GLY A 29 26.01 13.82 -17.03
C GLY A 29 25.48 14.14 -15.64
N GLY A 30 24.24 13.72 -15.34
CA GLY A 30 23.62 13.90 -14.04
C GLY A 30 24.45 13.32 -12.89
N PHE A 31 24.97 12.09 -13.05
CA PHE A 31 25.82 11.50 -12.02
C PHE A 31 27.15 12.24 -11.81
N ARG A 32 27.69 12.88 -12.85
CA ARG A 32 28.87 13.76 -12.71
C ARG A 32 28.54 15.07 -11.98
N LEU A 33 27.31 15.57 -12.09
CA LEU A 33 26.87 16.76 -11.33
C LEU A 33 26.75 16.45 -9.83
N THR A 34 26.34 15.24 -9.47
CA THR A 34 26.15 14.83 -8.07
C THR A 34 27.42 14.39 -7.35
N ASN A 35 28.55 14.29 -8.07
CA ASN A 35 29.83 13.88 -7.49
C ASN A 35 30.97 14.76 -8.02
N PRO A 36 31.43 15.77 -7.25
CA PRO A 36 32.54 16.64 -7.66
C PRO A 36 33.89 15.92 -7.65
N SER A 37 33.97 14.72 -7.07
CA SER A 37 35.15 13.87 -7.11
C SER A 37 35.12 12.97 -8.35
N SER A 38 36.29 12.57 -8.85
CA SER A 38 36.44 11.61 -9.97
C SER A 38 35.99 10.17 -9.63
N ALA A 39 35.27 9.98 -8.53
CA ALA A 39 34.76 8.68 -8.13
C ALA A 39 33.71 8.18 -9.14
N LEU A 40 33.84 6.91 -9.50
CA LEU A 40 32.89 6.23 -10.37
C LEU A 40 31.52 6.21 -9.70
N PHE A 41 30.49 6.26 -10.55
CA PHE A 41 29.08 6.05 -10.24
C PHE A 41 28.85 5.17 -8.98
N PRO A 42 28.17 5.67 -7.92
CA PRO A 42 27.83 4.85 -6.75
C PRO A 42 26.76 3.85 -7.17
N ALA A 43 27.20 2.68 -7.62
CA ALA A 43 26.33 1.62 -8.11
C ALA A 43 25.34 1.14 -7.04
N GLU A 44 25.64 1.39 -5.76
CA GLU A 44 24.79 1.10 -4.62
C GLU A 44 23.48 1.91 -4.65
N ASN A 45 23.45 3.08 -5.29
CA ASN A 45 22.25 3.93 -5.39
C ASN A 45 21.38 3.59 -6.60
N LEU A 46 21.87 2.80 -7.56
CA LEU A 46 21.13 2.46 -8.77
C LEU A 46 19.83 1.67 -8.49
N PRO A 47 19.82 0.68 -7.58
CA PRO A 47 18.60 -0.05 -7.25
C PRO A 47 17.51 0.88 -6.71
N LEU A 48 17.86 1.81 -5.83
CA LEU A 48 16.91 2.78 -5.28
C LEU A 48 16.38 3.72 -6.37
N ALA A 49 17.27 4.34 -7.15
CA ALA A 49 16.88 5.29 -8.20
C ALA A 49 16.01 4.62 -9.28
N SER A 50 16.38 3.41 -9.71
CA SER A 50 15.60 2.66 -10.71
C SER A 50 14.23 2.25 -10.19
N ARG A 51 14.11 1.82 -8.92
CA ARG A 51 12.82 1.55 -8.28
C ARG A 51 11.95 2.79 -8.22
N VAL A 52 12.48 3.95 -7.85
CA VAL A 52 11.71 5.21 -7.80
C VAL A 52 11.17 5.59 -9.18
N ILE A 53 12.00 5.52 -10.23
CA ILE A 53 11.57 5.83 -11.60
C ILE A 53 10.50 4.85 -12.07
N ALA A 54 10.71 3.54 -11.85
CA ALA A 54 9.76 2.50 -12.22
C ALA A 54 8.42 2.66 -11.48
N SER A 55 8.46 2.91 -10.15
CA SER A 55 7.27 3.23 -9.34
C SER A 55 6.55 4.46 -9.87
N GLY A 56 7.29 5.53 -10.19
CA GLY A 56 6.71 6.76 -10.70
C GLY A 56 5.97 6.56 -12.02
N MET A 57 6.54 5.79 -12.93
CA MET A 57 5.92 5.43 -14.20
C MET A 57 4.70 4.53 -13.98
N TRP A 58 4.82 3.51 -13.14
CA TRP A 58 3.71 2.60 -12.83
C TRP A 58 2.53 3.35 -12.20
N ASN A 59 2.81 4.20 -11.20
CA ASN A 59 1.81 5.01 -10.52
C ASN A 59 1.09 5.94 -11.51
N TYR A 60 1.82 6.51 -12.46
CA TYR A 60 1.25 7.30 -13.53
C TYR A 60 0.26 6.45 -14.37
N CYS A 61 0.70 5.28 -14.85
CA CYS A 61 -0.13 4.39 -15.67
C CYS A 61 -1.33 3.80 -14.92
N PHE A 62 -1.25 3.66 -13.60
CA PHE A 62 -2.36 3.08 -12.84
C PHE A 62 -3.35 4.15 -12.37
N PHE A 63 -2.90 5.10 -11.54
CA PHE A 63 -3.81 6.04 -10.86
C PHE A 63 -4.44 7.09 -11.79
N GLN A 64 -3.93 7.25 -13.01
CA GLN A 64 -4.60 8.07 -14.03
C GLN A 64 -5.78 7.38 -14.67
N PHE A 65 -5.61 6.12 -15.05
CA PHE A 65 -6.55 5.43 -15.92
C PHE A 65 -7.55 4.58 -15.14
N TYR A 66 -7.23 4.16 -13.92
CA TYR A 66 -8.07 3.27 -13.10
C TYR A 66 -8.63 3.96 -11.86
N ARG A 67 -9.37 5.05 -12.06
CA ARG A 67 -10.01 5.85 -10.99
C ARG A 67 -11.15 5.14 -10.27
N ASN A 68 -11.59 4.00 -10.79
CA ASN A 68 -12.56 3.11 -10.17
C ASN A 68 -11.96 2.27 -9.01
N PHE A 69 -10.64 2.28 -8.85
CA PHE A 69 -9.97 1.71 -7.68
C PHE A 69 -9.85 2.77 -6.57
N ALA A 70 -9.93 2.30 -5.32
CA ALA A 70 -9.55 3.09 -4.16
C ALA A 70 -8.02 3.18 -4.10
N GLY A 71 -7.49 4.39 -4.19
CA GLY A 71 -6.07 4.65 -4.03
C GLY A 71 -5.65 4.73 -2.56
N PRO A 72 -4.35 4.65 -2.27
CA PRO A 72 -3.82 4.95 -0.94
C PRO A 72 -4.06 6.43 -0.59
N TYR A 73 -3.95 6.78 0.69
CA TYR A 73 -4.27 8.12 1.20
C TYR A 73 -3.68 9.27 0.38
N TRP A 74 -2.40 9.17 0.03
CA TRP A 74 -1.72 10.23 -0.71
C TRP A 74 -2.28 10.39 -2.14
N VAL A 75 -2.72 9.32 -2.80
CA VAL A 75 -3.31 9.40 -4.15
C VAL A 75 -4.68 10.05 -4.09
N GLU A 76 -5.53 9.62 -3.16
CA GLU A 76 -6.90 10.12 -3.02
C GLU A 76 -6.92 11.64 -2.74
N ARG A 77 -5.82 12.20 -2.18
CA ARG A 77 -5.66 13.63 -1.95
C ARG A 77 -4.84 14.36 -3.01
N GLN A 78 -3.63 13.90 -3.32
CA GLN A 78 -2.71 14.57 -4.26
C GLN A 78 -3.30 14.69 -5.68
N TYR A 79 -4.23 13.80 -6.04
CA TYR A 79 -4.90 13.81 -7.34
C TYR A 79 -6.27 14.48 -7.34
N ASN A 80 -6.79 14.88 -6.17
CA ASN A 80 -8.10 15.52 -6.06
C ASN A 80 -7.94 17.05 -6.13
N PRO A 81 -8.43 17.73 -7.20
CA PRO A 81 -8.32 19.19 -7.32
C PRO A 81 -9.00 19.98 -6.20
N GLU A 82 -9.91 19.36 -5.46
CA GLU A 82 -10.60 19.97 -4.32
C GLU A 82 -9.84 19.82 -2.99
N ASP A 83 -8.81 18.95 -2.94
CA ASP A 83 -8.00 18.78 -1.74
C ASP A 83 -6.87 19.83 -1.69
N PRO A 84 -6.58 20.45 -0.54
CA PRO A 84 -5.46 21.39 -0.37
C PRO A 84 -4.08 20.82 -0.74
N SER A 85 -3.95 19.49 -0.76
CA SER A 85 -2.73 18.76 -1.08
C SER A 85 -2.62 18.43 -2.57
N PHE A 86 -3.53 18.93 -3.42
CA PHE A 86 -3.49 18.71 -4.86
C PHE A 86 -2.16 19.17 -5.47
N ILE A 87 -1.56 18.31 -6.30
CA ILE A 87 -0.37 18.67 -7.08
C ILE A 87 -0.69 18.57 -8.56
N PRO A 88 -0.69 19.69 -9.31
CA PRO A 88 -0.89 19.67 -10.76
C PRO A 88 0.28 18.97 -11.44
N ARG A 89 -0.03 18.04 -12.34
CA ARG A 89 0.98 17.13 -12.93
C ARG A 89 1.55 17.60 -14.27
N ALA A 90 0.91 18.57 -14.92
CA ALA A 90 1.26 19.05 -16.25
C ALA A 90 1.62 17.88 -17.20
N GLY A 91 2.79 17.93 -17.84
CA GLY A 91 3.31 16.86 -18.70
C GLY A 91 4.18 15.81 -18.00
N SER A 92 4.17 15.71 -16.66
CA SER A 92 5.00 14.73 -15.95
C SER A 92 4.51 13.31 -16.17
N MET A 93 5.36 12.47 -16.77
CA MET A 93 5.14 11.03 -16.93
C MET A 93 5.59 10.21 -15.71
N LEU A 94 5.96 10.87 -14.60
CA LEU A 94 6.29 10.23 -13.33
C LEU A 94 5.38 10.76 -12.22
N SER A 95 4.71 9.84 -11.52
CA SER A 95 3.89 10.15 -10.35
C SER A 95 4.50 9.57 -9.08
N LEU A 96 5.13 10.44 -8.29
CA LEU A 96 5.64 10.09 -6.97
C LEU A 96 4.73 10.63 -5.86
N ASN A 97 4.80 10.01 -4.69
CA ASN A 97 4.20 10.59 -3.50
C ASN A 97 5.02 11.80 -3.03
N LEU A 98 4.42 12.98 -3.08
CA LEU A 98 5.00 14.26 -2.66
C LEU A 98 4.25 14.87 -1.46
N THR A 99 3.19 14.22 -0.98
CA THR A 99 2.30 14.73 0.07
C THR A 99 2.12 13.70 1.18
N HIS A 100 1.61 14.13 2.34
CA HIS A 100 1.22 13.21 3.43
C HIS A 100 2.30 12.18 3.79
N ARG A 101 3.57 12.62 3.82
CA ARG A 101 4.75 11.79 4.14
C ARG A 101 5.11 11.78 5.63
N ASN A 102 4.17 12.18 6.48
CA ASN A 102 4.26 12.18 7.93
C ASN A 102 3.77 10.84 8.50
N TRP A 103 4.44 9.74 8.12
CA TRP A 103 4.05 8.39 8.50
C TRP A 103 4.52 8.06 9.92
N LEU A 104 3.71 7.27 10.61
CA LEU A 104 4.13 6.66 11.85
C LEU A 104 4.86 5.35 11.54
N GLY A 105 6.03 5.18 12.15
CA GLY A 105 6.84 3.98 12.00
C GLY A 105 6.73 3.06 13.21
N ILE A 106 6.60 1.75 12.97
CA ILE A 106 6.56 0.73 14.02
C ILE A 106 7.59 -0.34 13.73
N ARG A 107 8.23 -0.85 14.79
CA ARG A 107 9.15 -1.97 14.71
C ARG A 107 8.95 -2.90 15.90
N GLY A 108 9.06 -4.21 15.68
CA GLY A 108 9.27 -5.15 16.78
C GLY A 108 10.66 -4.96 17.42
N PRO A 109 10.85 -5.38 18.68
CA PRO A 109 12.15 -5.23 19.36
C PRO A 109 13.26 -6.08 18.72
N ASN A 110 12.91 -7.24 18.16
CA ASN A 110 13.86 -8.25 17.67
C ASN A 110 13.86 -8.41 16.14
N THR A 111 13.37 -7.42 15.40
CA THR A 111 13.32 -7.46 13.94
C THR A 111 13.91 -6.19 13.33
N PRO A 112 14.65 -6.30 12.20
CA PRO A 112 15.05 -5.13 11.42
C PRO A 112 13.90 -4.58 10.56
N SER A 113 12.81 -5.34 10.37
CA SER A 113 11.69 -4.97 9.52
C SER A 113 10.88 -3.82 10.11
N PHE A 114 10.64 -2.79 9.31
CA PHE A 114 9.92 -1.58 9.71
C PHE A 114 8.56 -1.52 9.03
N ALA A 115 7.51 -1.36 9.83
CA ALA A 115 6.16 -1.14 9.35
C ALA A 115 5.85 0.36 9.32
N LEU A 116 4.99 0.77 8.38
CA LEU A 116 4.55 2.16 8.22
C LEU A 116 3.04 2.25 8.35
N ILE A 117 2.56 3.24 9.09
CA ILE A 117 1.15 3.61 9.15
C ILE A 117 0.99 5.00 8.53
N ASP A 118 0.15 5.11 7.50
CA ASP A 118 -0.17 6.39 6.88
C ASP A 118 -1.21 7.18 7.70
N PRO A 119 -1.48 8.47 7.38
CA PRO A 119 -2.42 9.28 8.15
C PRO A 119 -3.89 8.82 8.09
N ALA A 120 -4.26 7.94 7.15
CA ALA A 120 -5.56 7.28 7.11
C ALA A 120 -5.58 5.96 7.89
N GLY A 121 -4.43 5.54 8.42
CA GLY A 121 -4.27 4.29 9.16
C GLY A 121 -3.93 3.07 8.31
N ALA A 122 -3.58 3.24 7.03
CA ALA A 122 -3.12 2.13 6.19
C ALA A 122 -1.76 1.61 6.72
N LEU A 123 -1.72 0.33 7.09
CA LEU A 123 -0.52 -0.35 7.59
C LEU A 123 0.21 -1.02 6.43
N SER A 124 1.43 -0.60 6.12
CA SER A 124 2.36 -1.38 5.30
C SER A 124 3.26 -2.20 6.23
N PRO A 125 3.12 -3.53 6.32
CA PRO A 125 3.85 -4.34 7.30
C PRO A 125 5.37 -4.29 7.10
N VAL A 126 5.81 -4.12 5.85
CA VAL A 126 7.21 -3.96 5.46
C VAL A 126 7.30 -2.84 4.43
N ILE A 127 8.35 -2.01 4.51
CA ILE A 127 8.61 -0.95 3.52
C ILE A 127 8.65 -1.55 2.10
N GLY A 128 7.89 -0.95 1.18
CA GLY A 128 7.83 -1.36 -0.22
C GLY A 128 6.88 -2.52 -0.54
N TYR A 129 6.24 -3.11 0.48
CA TYR A 129 5.22 -4.17 0.35
C TYR A 129 3.81 -3.58 0.29
N TYR A 130 2.79 -4.45 0.22
CA TYR A 130 1.37 -4.08 0.20
C TYR A 130 0.93 -3.36 1.48
N SER A 131 -0.24 -2.71 1.45
CA SER A 131 -0.89 -2.14 2.62
C SER A 131 -2.10 -2.97 3.05
N ILE A 132 -2.37 -2.93 4.34
CA ILE A 132 -3.61 -3.37 4.97
C ILE A 132 -4.36 -2.11 5.41
N GLU A 133 -5.64 -2.02 5.04
CA GLU A 133 -6.47 -0.84 5.25
C GLU A 133 -7.81 -1.22 5.90
N LEU A 134 -8.36 -0.34 6.73
CA LEU A 134 -9.74 -0.48 7.21
C LEU A 134 -10.68 0.39 6.40
N ALA A 135 -11.83 -0.17 6.04
CA ALA A 135 -12.97 0.57 5.53
C ALA A 135 -14.22 0.21 6.32
N LEU A 136 -15.19 1.14 6.36
CA LEU A 136 -16.49 0.89 6.97
C LEU A 136 -17.53 0.70 5.89
N TRP A 137 -18.51 -0.16 6.12
CA TRP A 137 -19.63 -0.34 5.21
C TRP A 137 -20.95 -0.32 5.98
N LYS A 138 -21.96 0.34 5.42
CA LYS A 138 -23.33 0.33 5.95
C LYS A 138 -24.33 0.66 4.84
N SER A 139 -25.42 -0.09 4.79
CA SER A 139 -26.57 0.18 3.90
C SER A 139 -26.21 0.37 2.43
N GLY A 140 -25.37 -0.52 1.88
CA GLY A 140 -24.97 -0.47 0.47
C GLY A 140 -23.84 0.52 0.16
N ARG A 141 -23.36 1.27 1.15
CA ARG A 141 -22.31 2.28 0.97
C ARG A 141 -21.05 1.91 1.75
N ILE A 142 -19.92 2.05 1.08
CA ILE A 142 -18.59 1.99 1.68
C ILE A 142 -18.11 3.40 2.04
N TYR A 143 -17.36 3.50 3.14
CA TYR A 143 -16.73 4.71 3.64
C TYR A 143 -15.23 4.45 3.80
N LEU A 144 -14.44 5.19 3.03
CA LEU A 144 -12.99 5.05 2.98
C LEU A 144 -12.32 6.15 3.81
N PRO A 145 -11.50 5.80 4.81
CA PRO A 145 -10.66 6.76 5.53
C PRO A 145 -9.75 7.55 4.59
N ALA A 146 -9.20 6.88 3.56
CA ALA A 146 -8.35 7.49 2.54
C ALA A 146 -9.00 8.69 1.82
N ARG A 147 -10.33 8.66 1.66
CA ARG A 147 -11.14 9.71 1.01
C ARG A 147 -11.71 10.74 1.99
N GLY A 148 -11.29 10.72 3.25
CA GLY A 148 -11.84 11.59 4.29
C GLY A 148 -13.31 11.32 4.63
N GLN A 149 -13.83 10.15 4.27
CA GLN A 149 -15.22 9.76 4.55
C GLN A 149 -15.39 9.19 5.95
N VAL A 150 -14.30 8.98 6.68
CA VAL A 150 -14.29 8.54 8.07
C VAL A 150 -13.34 9.47 8.81
N LYS A 151 -13.73 9.95 10.00
CA LYS A 151 -12.81 10.74 10.82
C LYS A 151 -11.72 9.81 11.34
N VAL A 152 -10.46 10.17 11.13
CA VAL A 152 -9.29 9.42 11.60
C VAL A 152 -8.53 10.26 12.60
N ASP A 153 -8.15 9.66 13.71
CA ASP A 153 -7.28 10.23 14.73
C ASP A 153 -6.20 9.21 15.10
N GLN A 154 -4.94 9.63 15.19
CA GLN A 154 -3.80 8.77 15.50
C GLN A 154 -3.10 9.25 16.75
N THR A 155 -2.98 8.37 17.73
CA THR A 155 -2.33 8.63 19.00
C THR A 155 -1.40 7.47 19.36
N LEU A 156 -0.50 7.73 20.30
CA LEU A 156 0.17 6.65 21.05
C LEU A 156 -0.67 6.34 22.29
N ASN A 157 -0.65 5.08 22.72
CA ASN A 157 -1.27 4.69 23.98
C ASN A 157 -0.46 5.25 25.15
N GLU A 158 -0.83 6.44 25.63
CA GLU A 158 -0.06 7.18 26.62
C GLU A 158 1.40 7.36 26.14
N ASP A 159 2.38 6.98 26.96
CA ASP A 159 3.81 7.04 26.64
C ASP A 159 4.35 5.72 26.03
N LEU A 160 3.47 4.76 25.71
CA LEU A 160 3.88 3.48 25.12
C LEU A 160 4.07 3.60 23.61
N PRO A 161 5.03 2.86 23.01
CA PRO A 161 5.20 2.76 21.56
C PRO A 161 4.12 1.86 20.93
N LEU A 162 2.86 2.11 21.27
CA LEU A 162 1.68 1.42 20.80
C LEU A 162 0.76 2.41 20.07
N PRO A 163 0.85 2.47 18.73
CA PRO A 163 -0.01 3.33 17.93
C PRO A 163 -1.45 2.84 17.94
N ILE A 164 -2.36 3.79 18.09
CA ILE A 164 -3.79 3.59 18.03
C ILE A 164 -4.34 4.50 16.93
N THR A 165 -4.95 3.89 15.90
CA THR A 165 -5.74 4.64 14.93
C THR A 165 -7.22 4.51 15.29
N THR A 166 -7.87 5.63 15.58
CA THR A 166 -9.31 5.71 15.86
C THR A 166 -10.05 6.19 14.62
N TYR A 167 -11.03 5.40 14.20
CA TYR A 167 -11.96 5.71 13.13
C TYR A 167 -13.32 6.04 13.75
N SER A 168 -13.96 7.12 13.32
CA SER A 168 -15.28 7.49 13.80
C SER A 168 -16.18 8.00 12.70
N ARG A 169 -17.42 7.52 12.68
CA ARG A 169 -18.45 7.98 11.76
C ARG A 169 -19.83 7.70 12.37
N ASP A 170 -20.74 8.67 12.29
CA ASP A 170 -22.11 8.54 12.80
C ASP A 170 -22.13 7.94 14.23
N ASP A 171 -22.62 6.71 14.38
CA ASP A 171 -22.74 5.99 15.64
C ASP A 171 -21.75 4.82 15.80
N ILE A 172 -20.72 4.74 14.94
CA ILE A 172 -19.63 3.75 15.05
C ILE A 172 -18.31 4.41 15.40
N ARG A 173 -17.62 3.78 16.34
CA ARG A 173 -16.21 4.03 16.68
C ARG A 173 -15.44 2.73 16.53
N VAL A 174 -14.32 2.76 15.82
CA VAL A 174 -13.40 1.64 15.64
C VAL A 174 -12.01 2.08 16.07
N THR A 175 -11.29 1.26 16.82
CA THR A 175 -9.90 1.50 17.21
C THR A 175 -9.04 0.37 16.72
N TRP A 176 -7.99 0.69 15.96
CA TRP A 176 -7.01 -0.28 15.49
C TRP A 176 -5.68 -0.03 16.19
N LYS A 177 -5.28 -0.99 17.02
CA LYS A 177 -3.99 -1.04 17.70
C LYS A 177 -3.04 -1.93 16.91
N VAL A 178 -1.81 -1.46 16.71
CA VAL A 178 -0.78 -2.20 15.97
C VAL A 178 0.49 -2.26 16.80
N CYS A 179 1.06 -3.45 16.97
CA CYS A 179 2.35 -3.59 17.65
C CYS A 179 3.25 -4.64 16.99
N GLY A 180 4.57 -4.45 17.10
CA GLY A 180 5.52 -5.47 16.68
C GLY A 180 5.60 -6.62 17.67
N SER A 181 5.56 -7.85 17.18
CA SER A 181 5.80 -9.05 17.97
C SER A 181 7.24 -9.08 18.50
N PRO A 182 7.48 -9.60 19.72
CA PRO A 182 8.84 -9.84 20.20
C PRO A 182 9.51 -11.04 19.52
N ARG A 183 8.82 -11.76 18.64
CA ARG A 183 9.41 -12.85 17.84
C ARG A 183 10.37 -12.29 16.79
N GLU A 184 11.36 -13.10 16.41
CA GLU A 184 12.34 -12.75 15.38
C GLU A 184 11.77 -12.82 13.95
N ASP A 185 10.56 -13.33 13.79
CA ASP A 185 9.87 -13.47 12.49
C ASP A 185 9.36 -12.14 11.91
N GLY A 186 9.45 -11.04 12.67
CA GLY A 186 9.00 -9.71 12.22
C GLY A 186 7.49 -9.54 12.16
N THR A 187 6.72 -10.44 12.79
CA THR A 187 5.26 -10.38 12.84
C THR A 187 4.77 -9.06 13.43
N ILE A 188 3.75 -8.48 12.81
CA ILE A 188 2.97 -7.37 13.35
C ILE A 188 1.64 -7.91 13.86
N LEU A 189 1.27 -7.55 15.08
CA LEU A 189 0.00 -7.92 15.69
C LEU A 189 -1.00 -6.77 15.53
N SER A 190 -2.21 -7.09 15.06
CA SER A 190 -3.30 -6.14 14.92
C SER A 190 -4.50 -6.51 15.80
N GLU A 191 -5.02 -5.54 16.55
CA GLU A 191 -6.29 -5.66 17.25
C GLU A 191 -7.22 -4.53 16.81
N VAL A 192 -8.38 -4.90 16.27
CA VAL A 192 -9.42 -3.96 15.85
C VAL A 192 -10.61 -4.13 16.77
N GLU A 193 -10.90 -3.11 17.57
CA GLU A 193 -12.06 -3.06 18.46
C GLU A 193 -13.10 -2.10 17.90
N TRP A 194 -14.38 -2.36 18.15
CA TRP A 194 -15.45 -1.46 17.75
C TRP A 194 -16.53 -1.32 18.81
N GLU A 195 -17.23 -0.20 18.71
CA GLU A 195 -18.50 0.07 19.36
C GLU A 195 -19.43 0.70 18.33
N ALA A 196 -20.57 0.05 18.08
CA ALA A 196 -21.60 0.52 17.16
C ALA A 196 -22.93 0.68 17.89
N GLY A 197 -23.54 1.86 17.76
CA GLY A 197 -24.85 2.18 18.34
C GLY A 197 -26.03 1.51 17.64
N SER A 198 -25.87 1.15 16.37
CA SER A 198 -26.88 0.49 15.54
C SER A 198 -26.30 -0.67 14.75
N GLN A 199 -27.19 -1.55 14.29
CA GLN A 199 -26.84 -2.72 13.48
C GLN A 199 -26.56 -2.32 12.02
N GLY A 200 -25.99 -3.28 11.26
CA GLY A 200 -25.76 -3.14 9.81
C GLY A 200 -24.43 -2.53 9.41
N TRP A 201 -23.56 -2.21 10.38
CA TRP A 201 -22.17 -1.89 10.12
C TRP A 201 -21.36 -3.15 9.78
N GLU A 202 -20.42 -3.01 8.86
CA GLU A 202 -19.33 -3.96 8.61
C GLU A 202 -17.98 -3.22 8.70
N ILE A 203 -16.96 -3.91 9.21
CA ILE A 203 -15.56 -3.53 9.01
C ILE A 203 -15.04 -4.36 7.85
N ILE A 204 -14.28 -3.72 6.96
CA ILE A 204 -13.57 -4.38 5.87
C ILE A 204 -12.09 -4.24 6.13
N ILE A 205 -11.38 -5.36 6.25
CA ILE A 205 -9.93 -5.41 6.16
C ILE A 205 -9.60 -5.54 4.68
N GLY A 206 -8.95 -4.53 4.10
CA GLY A 206 -8.53 -4.52 2.72
C GLY A 206 -7.05 -4.84 2.57
N VAL A 207 -6.68 -5.68 1.61
CA VAL A 207 -5.29 -5.91 1.19
C VAL A 207 -5.09 -5.22 -0.15
N ARG A 208 -4.17 -4.26 -0.20
CA ARG A 208 -4.06 -3.31 -1.31
C ARG A 208 -2.67 -3.36 -1.93
N PRO A 209 -2.55 -3.32 -3.27
CA PRO A 209 -1.28 -3.35 -3.99
C PRO A 209 -0.58 -1.98 -3.98
N PHE A 210 -0.68 -1.25 -2.86
CA PHE A 210 -0.16 0.09 -2.69
C PHE A 210 0.52 0.23 -1.34
N ASN A 211 1.39 1.21 -1.22
CA ASN A 211 1.98 1.66 0.02
C ASN A 211 2.19 3.18 -0.04
N PRO A 212 2.68 3.80 1.04
CA PRO A 212 2.93 5.23 1.06
C PRO A 212 3.96 5.72 0.03
N GLU A 213 4.73 4.85 -0.60
CA GLU A 213 5.69 5.20 -1.65
C GLU A 213 5.18 4.92 -3.08
N GLY A 214 4.15 4.08 -3.23
CA GLY A 214 3.53 3.76 -4.52
C GLY A 214 3.12 2.29 -4.64
N ALA A 215 3.32 1.72 -5.81
CA ALA A 215 2.93 0.35 -6.15
C ALA A 215 3.62 -0.72 -5.29
N ALA A 216 2.84 -1.70 -4.84
CA ALA A 216 3.30 -2.98 -4.32
C ALA A 216 2.65 -4.09 -5.15
N LEU A 217 3.45 -4.84 -5.92
CA LEU A 217 2.90 -5.78 -6.90
C LEU A 217 2.30 -7.00 -6.18
N ILE A 218 0.98 -7.16 -6.29
CA ILE A 218 0.25 -8.36 -5.86
C ILE A 218 -0.27 -9.08 -7.09
N HIS A 219 0.40 -10.16 -7.47
CA HIS A 219 0.01 -11.01 -8.58
C HIS A 219 -0.98 -12.07 -8.16
N ASP A 220 -0.79 -12.68 -6.99
CA ASP A 220 -1.63 -13.76 -6.50
C ASP A 220 -2.15 -13.40 -5.11
N LEU A 221 -3.45 -13.54 -4.92
CA LEU A 221 -4.08 -13.36 -3.63
C LEU A 221 -5.08 -14.48 -3.38
N LYS A 222 -4.93 -15.14 -2.23
CA LYS A 222 -5.78 -16.26 -1.84
C LYS A 222 -6.13 -16.19 -0.36
N PHE A 223 -7.35 -16.58 -0.03
CA PHE A 223 -7.78 -16.86 1.33
C PHE A 223 -7.91 -18.36 1.53
N SER A 224 -7.18 -18.89 2.50
CA SER A 224 -7.20 -20.29 2.91
C SER A 224 -7.86 -20.39 4.29
N PRO A 225 -9.18 -20.68 4.38
CA PRO A 225 -9.87 -20.76 5.66
C PRO A 225 -9.37 -21.93 6.51
N ASP A 226 -9.39 -21.75 7.83
CA ASP A 226 -9.10 -22.81 8.80
C ASP A 226 -10.13 -22.82 9.97
N ARG A 227 -9.87 -23.60 11.03
CA ARG A 227 -10.78 -23.71 12.19
C ARG A 227 -10.86 -22.44 13.04
N HIS A 228 -9.94 -21.51 12.87
CA HIS A 228 -9.75 -20.32 13.70
C HIS A 228 -9.80 -19.02 12.88
N GLY A 229 -10.28 -19.05 11.64
CA GLY A 229 -10.33 -17.90 10.75
C GLY A 229 -9.76 -18.27 9.38
N GLY A 230 -8.47 -18.03 9.18
CA GLY A 230 -7.72 -18.49 8.01
C GLY A 230 -6.53 -17.62 7.67
N ASN A 231 -5.76 -18.02 6.66
CA ASN A 231 -4.59 -17.31 6.20
C ASN A 231 -4.84 -16.63 4.85
N VAL A 232 -4.37 -15.39 4.71
CA VAL A 232 -4.25 -14.70 3.43
C VAL A 232 -2.86 -14.97 2.86
N VAL A 233 -2.84 -15.60 1.70
CA VAL A 233 -1.64 -15.89 0.94
C VAL A 233 -1.46 -14.80 -0.11
N VAL A 234 -0.34 -14.08 -0.04
CA VAL A 234 0.03 -13.00 -0.96
C VAL A 234 1.27 -13.46 -1.75
N ASN A 235 1.18 -13.51 -3.09
CA ASN A 235 2.26 -13.97 -3.97
C ASN A 235 2.86 -15.33 -3.53
N GLY A 236 2.00 -16.26 -3.10
CA GLY A 236 2.38 -17.62 -2.70
C GLY A 236 2.94 -17.75 -1.27
N LYS A 237 2.95 -16.68 -0.47
CA LYS A 237 3.39 -16.70 0.94
C LYS A 237 2.23 -16.45 1.90
N GLU A 238 2.14 -17.22 2.98
CA GLU A 238 1.22 -16.94 4.08
C GLU A 238 1.70 -15.69 4.82
N GLU A 239 0.93 -14.61 4.69
CA GLU A 239 1.39 -13.26 5.03
C GLU A 239 0.50 -12.59 6.08
N ILE A 240 -0.78 -12.95 6.14
CA ILE A 240 -1.74 -12.39 7.12
C ILE A 240 -2.56 -13.54 7.71
N GLY A 241 -2.56 -13.68 9.04
CA GLY A 241 -3.37 -14.66 9.74
C GLY A 241 -4.61 -14.02 10.34
N LEU A 242 -5.78 -14.21 9.72
CA LEU A 242 -7.05 -13.71 10.26
C LEU A 242 -7.49 -14.65 11.39
N LEU A 243 -7.56 -14.14 12.64
CA LEU A 243 -7.93 -14.94 13.82
C LEU A 243 -9.45 -15.02 14.07
N ASP A 244 -10.21 -14.43 13.16
CA ASP A 244 -11.66 -14.45 13.12
C ASP A 244 -12.09 -14.67 11.66
N THR A 245 -13.08 -15.53 11.42
CA THR A 245 -13.55 -15.85 10.07
C THR A 245 -14.33 -14.67 9.47
N PRO A 246 -13.93 -14.14 8.29
CA PRO A 246 -14.72 -13.13 7.59
C PRO A 246 -16.10 -13.65 7.15
N ASP A 247 -17.12 -12.80 7.23
CA ASP A 247 -18.46 -13.06 6.70
C ASP A 247 -18.50 -13.10 5.16
N LEU A 248 -17.62 -12.32 4.51
CA LEU A 248 -17.44 -12.31 3.07
C LEU A 248 -15.97 -12.09 2.74
N VAL A 249 -15.48 -12.86 1.77
CA VAL A 249 -14.15 -12.69 1.18
C VAL A 249 -14.29 -12.36 -0.29
N VAL A 250 -13.65 -11.26 -0.70
CA VAL A 250 -13.62 -10.79 -2.08
C VAL A 250 -12.17 -10.54 -2.47
N CYS A 251 -11.61 -11.44 -3.28
CA CYS A 251 -10.38 -11.23 -4.02
C CYS A 251 -10.73 -10.76 -5.44
N SER A 252 -10.05 -9.73 -5.92
CA SER A 252 -10.32 -9.13 -7.23
C SER A 252 -9.04 -8.78 -7.97
N SER A 253 -9.16 -8.52 -9.27
CA SER A 253 -8.08 -8.18 -10.19
C SER A 253 -8.46 -6.95 -11.01
N LEU A 254 -7.52 -6.45 -11.83
CA LEU A 254 -7.78 -5.32 -12.73
C LEU A 254 -9.08 -5.46 -13.53
N GLU A 255 -9.28 -6.63 -14.15
CA GLU A 255 -10.41 -6.91 -15.03
C GLU A 255 -11.74 -6.93 -14.30
N ARG A 256 -11.71 -7.34 -13.02
CA ARG A 256 -12.90 -7.47 -12.16
C ARG A 256 -13.20 -6.19 -11.37
N GLY A 257 -12.32 -5.20 -11.46
CA GLY A 257 -12.39 -3.97 -10.67
C GLY A 257 -11.90 -4.17 -9.23
N ASP A 258 -12.15 -3.18 -8.39
CA ASP A 258 -11.67 -3.18 -7.02
C ASP A 258 -12.51 -4.09 -6.09
N ALA A 259 -11.84 -4.88 -5.25
CA ALA A 259 -12.50 -5.71 -4.25
C ALA A 259 -13.41 -4.93 -3.29
N TYR A 260 -13.09 -3.66 -2.99
CA TYR A 260 -13.93 -2.82 -2.11
C TYR A 260 -15.31 -2.51 -2.68
N PHE A 261 -15.46 -2.50 -4.00
CA PHE A 261 -16.72 -2.16 -4.66
C PHE A 261 -17.40 -3.40 -5.27
N ASN A 262 -16.94 -4.60 -4.91
CA ASN A 262 -17.48 -5.87 -5.35
C ASN A 262 -17.96 -6.69 -4.13
N ARG A 263 -19.01 -7.48 -4.30
CA ARG A 263 -19.57 -8.35 -3.26
C ARG A 263 -19.63 -9.82 -3.68
N THR A 264 -19.12 -10.14 -4.87
CA THR A 264 -19.04 -11.50 -5.38
C THR A 264 -17.98 -12.25 -4.58
N MET A 265 -18.38 -13.33 -3.92
CA MET A 265 -17.46 -14.14 -3.13
C MET A 265 -16.41 -14.79 -4.04
N VAL A 266 -15.16 -14.46 -3.80
CA VAL A 266 -14.00 -14.96 -4.54
C VAL A 266 -12.88 -15.11 -3.54
N GLY A 267 -12.46 -16.35 -3.26
CA GLY A 267 -11.39 -16.64 -2.32
C GLY A 267 -9.99 -16.65 -2.92
N GLU A 268 -9.85 -16.62 -4.25
CA GLU A 268 -8.56 -16.72 -4.93
C GLU A 268 -8.59 -15.96 -6.26
N ILE A 269 -7.51 -15.23 -6.56
CA ILE A 269 -7.38 -14.48 -7.81
C ILE A 269 -5.91 -14.40 -8.26
N ASN A 270 -5.70 -14.41 -9.57
CA ASN A 270 -4.45 -14.04 -10.22
C ASN A 270 -4.65 -12.72 -10.98
N CYS A 271 -3.64 -11.86 -10.96
CA CYS A 271 -3.60 -10.61 -11.70
C CYS A 271 -2.23 -10.44 -12.36
N PRO A 272 -2.14 -10.55 -13.71
CA PRO A 272 -0.85 -10.43 -14.41
C PRO A 272 -0.23 -9.04 -14.27
N TYR A 273 -1.04 -8.02 -13.97
CA TYR A 273 -0.60 -6.63 -13.80
C TYR A 273 -0.10 -6.30 -12.38
N GLY A 274 -0.19 -7.25 -11.44
CA GLY A 274 0.29 -7.04 -10.07
C GLY A 274 -0.61 -6.13 -9.23
N ILE A 275 -1.91 -6.10 -9.50
CA ILE A 275 -2.91 -5.25 -8.82
C ILE A 275 -4.07 -6.03 -8.26
N ALA A 276 -3.83 -7.25 -7.82
CA ALA A 276 -4.83 -7.98 -7.05
C ALA A 276 -5.16 -7.21 -5.76
N THR A 277 -6.45 -7.16 -5.41
CA THR A 277 -6.96 -6.52 -4.19
C THR A 277 -7.80 -7.52 -3.40
N GLY A 278 -7.74 -7.45 -2.07
CA GLY A 278 -8.57 -8.25 -1.17
C GLY A 278 -9.48 -7.37 -0.32
N ALA A 279 -10.67 -7.87 0.00
CA ALA A 279 -11.59 -7.29 0.97
C ALA A 279 -12.21 -8.42 1.83
N PHE A 280 -11.96 -8.35 3.13
CA PHE A 280 -12.41 -9.30 4.14
C PHE A 280 -13.42 -8.59 5.05
N HIS A 281 -14.68 -8.95 4.94
CA HIS A 281 -15.78 -8.26 5.61
C HIS A 281 -16.15 -8.95 6.92
N TYR A 282 -16.39 -8.15 7.95
CA TYR A 282 -16.82 -8.58 9.28
C TYR A 282 -18.07 -7.81 9.67
N ARG A 283 -19.20 -8.51 9.83
CA ARG A 283 -20.46 -7.91 10.27
C ARG A 283 -20.39 -7.62 11.77
N LEU A 284 -20.74 -6.39 12.13
CA LEU A 284 -20.59 -5.93 13.50
C LEU A 284 -21.90 -6.07 14.28
N LYS A 285 -21.77 -6.37 15.58
CA LYS A 285 -22.85 -6.31 16.56
C LYS A 285 -22.35 -5.61 17.81
N GLY A 286 -23.08 -4.59 18.28
CA GLY A 286 -22.78 -3.88 19.53
C GLY A 286 -21.31 -3.51 19.68
N LYS A 287 -20.67 -4.03 20.75
CA LYS A 287 -19.23 -3.96 20.95
C LYS A 287 -18.57 -5.28 20.61
N GLY A 288 -17.37 -5.23 20.03
CA GLY A 288 -16.60 -6.43 19.74
C GLY A 288 -15.18 -6.12 19.32
N ARG A 289 -14.45 -7.18 18.97
CA ARG A 289 -13.08 -7.10 18.48
C ARG A 289 -12.77 -8.22 17.49
N ILE A 290 -11.81 -7.96 16.61
CA ILE A 290 -11.16 -8.96 15.76
C ILE A 290 -9.64 -8.77 15.81
N ARG A 291 -8.89 -9.84 15.54
CA ARG A 291 -7.43 -9.82 15.52
C ARG A 291 -6.89 -10.44 14.24
N PHE A 292 -5.76 -9.94 13.77
CA PHE A 292 -5.04 -10.47 12.62
C PHE A 292 -3.55 -10.10 12.65
#